data_AF-A0A9J6FK06-F1
#
_entry.id   AF-A0A9J6FK06-F1
#
_cell.length_a   1.000
_cell.length_b   1.000
_cell.length_c   1.000
_cell.angle_alpha   90.00
_cell.angle_beta   90.00
_cell.angle_gamma   90.00
#
_symmetry.space_group_name_H-M   'P 1'
#
loop_
_entity.id
_entity.type
_entity.pdbx_description
1 polymer ?
#
loop_
_entity_poly.entity_id
_entity_poly.type
_entity_poly.pdbx_seq_one_letter_code
_entity_poly.pdbx_strand_id
1 'polypeptide(L)'
;MANAKRQSTKTLRVSFDDPDPDRHLLHLWNRRLRIQSSFRARGRPKTLKAQLNAVQREIEQYTAELASIQWARMCEKINGSISSRRSWGILRSLLGQRRTADGAARMALKEGIGSEAFAEKAAEV
;
A
#
# COMPACT_ATOMS: atom_id res chain seq x y z
N MET A 1 -18.22 21.57 -24.30
CA MET A 1 -17.54 21.03 -23.09
C MET A 1 -16.97 19.61 -23.22
N ALA A 2 -17.48 18.74 -24.10
CA ALA A 2 -17.00 17.35 -24.22
C ALA A 2 -15.55 17.19 -24.72
N ASN A 3 -15.03 18.15 -25.49
CA ASN A 3 -13.71 18.04 -26.12
C ASN A 3 -12.54 18.23 -25.13
N ALA A 4 -12.68 19.15 -24.16
CA ALA A 4 -11.66 19.39 -23.13
C ALA A 4 -11.45 18.18 -22.20
N LYS A 5 -12.55 17.46 -21.85
CA LYS A 5 -12.47 16.23 -21.04
C LYS A 5 -11.71 15.12 -21.76
N ARG A 6 -11.91 14.95 -23.07
CA ARG A 6 -11.20 13.94 -23.86
C ARG A 6 -9.70 14.23 -23.97
N GLN A 7 -9.31 15.49 -24.12
CA GLN A 7 -7.89 15.89 -24.22
C GLN A 7 -7.11 15.73 -22.91
N SER A 8 -7.77 15.79 -21.76
CA SER A 8 -7.13 15.62 -20.44
C SER A 8 -7.08 14.17 -19.96
N THR A 9 -7.84 13.27 -20.60
CA THR A 9 -7.93 11.86 -20.20
C THR A 9 -6.74 11.08 -20.73
N LYS A 10 -5.98 10.44 -19.83
CA LYS A 10 -4.94 9.48 -20.21
C LYS A 10 -5.50 8.07 -20.17
N THR A 11 -5.42 7.37 -21.30
CA THR A 11 -5.72 5.94 -21.38
C THR A 11 -4.47 5.15 -21.01
N LEU A 12 -4.57 4.33 -19.97
CA LEU A 12 -3.53 3.38 -19.57
C LEU A 12 -3.98 1.98 -19.95
N ARG A 13 -3.08 1.19 -20.54
CA ARG A 13 -3.34 -0.24 -20.74
C ARG A 13 -3.10 -0.93 -19.40
N VAL A 14 -4.15 -1.54 -18.87
CA VAL A 14 -4.10 -2.39 -17.67
C VAL A 14 -4.31 -3.82 -18.16
N SER A 15 -3.62 -4.80 -17.57
CA SER A 15 -3.88 -6.20 -17.89
C SER A 15 -5.30 -6.56 -17.51
N PHE A 16 -5.93 -7.46 -18.27
CA PHE A 16 -7.30 -7.89 -17.97
C PHE A 16 -7.41 -8.58 -16.60
N ASP A 17 -6.34 -9.28 -16.18
CA ASP A 17 -6.30 -10.01 -14.92
C ASP A 17 -5.92 -9.12 -13.72
N ASP A 18 -5.49 -7.88 -13.95
CA ASP A 18 -5.08 -6.97 -12.89
C ASP A 18 -6.31 -6.22 -12.32
N PRO A 19 -6.36 -5.97 -11.01
CA PRO A 19 -7.42 -5.15 -10.42
C PRO A 19 -7.38 -3.73 -10.98
N ASP A 20 -8.56 -3.11 -11.16
CA ASP A 20 -8.65 -1.72 -11.63
C ASP A 20 -7.85 -0.82 -10.68
N PRO A 21 -6.79 -0.13 -11.17
CA PRO A 21 -5.92 0.62 -10.31
C PRO A 21 -6.64 1.84 -9.73
N ASP A 22 -6.31 2.16 -8.48
CA ASP A 22 -6.86 3.33 -7.81
C ASP A 22 -6.46 4.61 -8.57
N ARG A 23 -7.48 5.28 -9.15
CA ARG A 23 -7.29 6.44 -10.02
C ARG A 23 -6.71 7.64 -9.26
N HIS A 24 -7.06 7.79 -7.99
CA HIS A 24 -6.56 8.88 -7.17
C HIS A 24 -5.08 8.66 -6.84
N LEU A 25 -4.72 7.45 -6.43
CA LEU A 25 -3.33 7.05 -6.19
C LEU A 25 -2.47 7.20 -7.45
N LEU A 26 -2.98 6.78 -8.60
CA LEU A 26 -2.33 6.99 -9.90
C LEU A 26 -2.11 8.47 -10.20
N HIS A 27 -3.08 9.33 -9.89
CA HIS A 27 -2.95 10.77 -10.08
C HIS A 27 -1.82 11.35 -9.20
N LEU A 28 -1.79 10.99 -7.92
CA LEU A 28 -0.77 11.43 -6.98
C LEU A 28 0.63 10.95 -7.40
N TRP A 29 0.76 9.70 -7.83
CA TRP A 29 2.03 9.15 -8.34
C TRP A 29 2.53 9.92 -9.56
N ASN A 30 1.65 10.16 -10.53
CA ASN A 30 1.98 10.93 -11.72
C ASN A 30 2.43 12.37 -11.38
N ARG A 31 1.75 13.00 -10.42
CA ARG A 31 2.12 14.34 -9.91
C ARG A 31 3.50 14.31 -9.25
N ARG A 32 3.77 13.34 -8.38
CA ARG A 32 5.07 13.14 -7.72
C ARG A 32 6.20 12.96 -8.75
N LEU A 33 6.00 12.11 -9.75
CA LEU A 33 6.98 11.85 -10.81
C LEU A 33 7.32 13.12 -11.61
N ARG A 34 6.33 13.94 -11.95
CA ARG A 34 6.55 15.23 -12.65
C ARG A 34 7.34 16.24 -11.82
N ILE A 35 7.06 16.32 -10.53
CA ILE A 35 7.81 17.19 -9.62
C ILE A 35 9.23 16.66 -9.46
N GLN A 36 9.39 15.34 -9.30
CA GLN A 36 10.69 14.69 -9.15
C GLN A 36 11.58 14.85 -10.39
N SER A 37 11.02 14.73 -11.60
CA SER A 37 11.77 14.97 -12.83
C SER A 37 12.21 16.43 -12.93
N SER A 38 11.32 17.37 -12.64
CA SER A 38 11.62 18.81 -12.60
C SER A 38 12.68 19.14 -11.55
N PHE A 39 12.59 18.51 -10.36
CA PHE A 39 13.52 18.69 -9.26
C PHE A 39 14.94 18.24 -9.62
N ARG A 40 15.05 17.10 -10.33
CA ARG A 40 16.32 16.58 -10.84
C ARG A 40 16.89 17.46 -11.95
N ALA A 41 16.06 17.92 -12.89
CA ALA A 41 16.51 18.73 -14.02
C ALA A 41 16.96 20.14 -13.63
N ARG A 42 16.31 20.78 -12.65
CA ARG A 42 16.53 22.19 -12.27
C ARG A 42 17.55 22.39 -11.13
N GLY A 43 18.37 21.39 -10.82
CA GLY A 43 19.39 21.54 -9.77
C GLY A 43 18.82 21.60 -8.34
N ARG A 44 17.67 20.97 -8.08
CA ARG A 44 17.11 20.73 -6.74
C ARG A 44 16.68 21.98 -5.93
N PRO A 45 15.83 22.88 -6.47
CA PRO A 45 15.37 24.05 -5.73
C PRO A 45 14.50 23.68 -4.52
N LYS A 46 14.58 24.48 -3.45
CA LYS A 46 13.84 24.26 -2.19
C LYS A 46 12.31 24.18 -2.39
N THR A 47 11.77 24.95 -3.33
CA THR A 47 10.33 24.96 -3.66
C THR A 47 9.84 23.62 -4.18
N LEU A 48 10.55 23.02 -5.13
CA LEU A 48 10.22 21.70 -5.66
C LEU A 48 10.42 20.60 -4.62
N LYS A 49 11.41 20.74 -3.72
CA LYS A 49 11.55 19.83 -2.56
C LYS A 49 10.32 19.89 -1.65
N ALA A 50 9.84 21.09 -1.32
CA ALA A 50 8.65 21.26 -0.50
C ALA A 50 7.40 20.68 -1.18
N GLN A 51 7.24 20.90 -2.49
CA GLN A 51 6.14 20.30 -3.26
C GLN A 51 6.22 18.77 -3.30
N LEU A 52 7.42 18.20 -3.46
CA LEU A 52 7.61 16.75 -3.45
C LEU A 52 7.21 16.16 -2.10
N ASN A 53 7.64 16.78 -1.01
CA ASN A 53 7.29 16.37 0.34
C ASN A 53 5.78 16.48 0.59
N ALA A 54 5.12 17.53 0.08
CA ALA A 54 3.68 17.69 0.23
C ALA A 54 2.91 16.56 -0.47
N VAL A 55 3.26 16.23 -1.72
CA VAL A 55 2.62 15.12 -2.46
C VAL A 55 2.94 13.78 -1.82
N GLN A 56 4.14 13.60 -1.28
CA GLN A 56 4.52 12.39 -0.55
C GLN A 56 3.64 12.19 0.70
N ARG A 57 3.37 13.24 1.47
CA ARG A 57 2.46 13.18 2.63
C ARG A 57 1.03 12.85 2.23
N GLU A 58 0.55 13.46 1.14
CA GLU A 58 -0.79 13.19 0.60
C GLU A 58 -0.95 11.71 0.20
N ILE A 59 0.09 11.15 -0.44
CA ILE A 59 0.18 9.72 -0.74
C ILE A 59 0.11 8.87 0.53
N GLU A 60 0.96 9.17 1.52
CA GLU A 60 1.03 8.38 2.76
C GLU A 60 -0.32 8.37 3.48
N GLN A 61 -0.93 9.54 3.64
CA GLN A 61 -2.25 9.68 4.25
C GLN A 61 -3.31 8.87 3.49
N TYR A 62 -3.42 9.04 2.17
CA TYR A 62 -4.41 8.33 1.39
C TYR A 62 -4.21 6.81 1.42
N THR A 63 -2.95 6.34 1.37
CA THR A 63 -2.67 4.90 1.45
C THR A 63 -3.02 4.30 2.81
N ALA A 64 -2.84 5.05 3.90
CA ALA A 64 -3.25 4.62 5.24
C ALA A 64 -4.78 4.51 5.38
N GLU A 65 -5.51 5.48 4.84
CA GLU A 65 -6.97 5.46 4.77
C GLU A 65 -7.46 4.29 3.90
N LEU A 66 -6.87 4.10 2.73
CA LEU A 66 -7.22 3.02 1.81
C LEU A 66 -6.95 1.63 2.42
N ALA A 67 -5.83 1.48 3.13
CA ALA A 67 -5.50 0.24 3.83
C ALA A 67 -6.57 -0.10 4.89
N SER A 68 -7.00 0.90 5.67
CA SER A 68 -8.07 0.75 6.68
C SER A 68 -9.39 0.30 6.03
N ILE A 69 -9.77 0.91 4.91
CA ILE A 69 -10.99 0.57 4.16
C ILE A 69 -10.89 -0.85 3.59
N GLN A 70 -9.76 -1.21 2.98
CA GLN A 70 -9.55 -2.54 2.42
C GLN A 70 -9.59 -3.61 3.51
N TRP A 71 -9.03 -3.31 4.68
CA TRP A 71 -9.08 -4.19 5.85
C TRP A 71 -10.52 -4.41 6.32
N ALA A 72 -11.29 -3.34 6.50
CA ALA A 72 -12.70 -3.43 6.87
C ALA A 72 -13.51 -4.29 5.88
N ARG A 73 -13.34 -4.05 4.58
CA ARG A 73 -13.97 -4.86 3.52
C ARG A 73 -13.56 -6.33 3.57
N MET A 74 -12.31 -6.61 3.94
CA MET A 74 -11.86 -8.00 4.11
C MET A 74 -12.53 -8.65 5.32
N CYS A 75 -12.63 -7.94 6.45
CA CYS A 75 -13.35 -8.41 7.63
C CYS A 75 -14.84 -8.69 7.33
N GLU A 76 -15.51 -7.82 6.57
CA GLU A 76 -16.89 -8.05 6.12
C GLU A 76 -17.03 -9.31 5.27
N LYS A 77 -16.13 -9.51 4.31
CA LYS A 77 -16.09 -10.74 3.49
C LYS A 77 -15.89 -11.99 4.34
N ILE A 78 -15.00 -11.91 5.33
CA ILE A 78 -14.75 -13.02 6.26
C ILE A 78 -16.00 -13.31 7.08
N ASN A 79 -16.68 -12.30 7.63
CA ASN A 79 -17.88 -12.46 8.45
C ASN A 79 -18.99 -13.22 7.72
N GLY A 80 -19.20 -12.94 6.42
CA GLY A 80 -20.15 -13.66 5.58
C GLY A 80 -19.73 -15.09 5.18
N SER A 81 -18.47 -15.48 5.40
CA SER A 81 -17.92 -16.77 4.98
C SER A 81 -17.07 -17.47 6.05
N ILE A 82 -17.34 -17.23 7.33
CA ILE A 82 -16.56 -17.72 8.49
C ILE A 82 -16.39 -19.24 8.49
N SER A 83 -17.35 -20.01 7.98
CA SER A 83 -17.27 -21.47 7.88
C SER A 83 -16.35 -21.98 6.76
N SER A 84 -15.87 -21.11 5.87
CA SER A 84 -15.04 -21.51 4.74
C SER A 84 -13.59 -21.80 5.16
N ARG A 85 -13.00 -22.85 4.57
CA ARG A 85 -11.57 -23.19 4.75
C ARG A 85 -10.64 -22.02 4.39
N ARG A 86 -11.06 -21.16 3.46
CA ARG A 86 -10.32 -19.96 3.02
C ARG A 86 -10.26 -18.89 4.12
N SER A 87 -11.40 -18.56 4.75
CA SER A 87 -11.45 -17.61 5.87
C SER A 87 -10.58 -18.06 7.04
N TRP A 88 -10.66 -19.34 7.41
CA TRP A 88 -9.78 -19.92 8.44
C TRP A 88 -8.30 -19.88 8.06
N GLY A 89 -7.97 -20.06 6.78
CA GLY A 89 -6.60 -19.93 6.29
C GLY A 89 -6.02 -18.52 6.49
N ILE A 90 -6.85 -17.49 6.30
CA ILE A 90 -6.47 -16.08 6.52
C ILE A 90 -6.30 -15.82 8.02
N LEU A 91 -7.26 -16.21 8.85
CA LEU A 91 -7.19 -16.03 10.31
C LEU A 91 -5.96 -16.73 10.91
N ARG A 92 -5.66 -17.96 10.48
CA ARG A 92 -4.46 -18.68 10.92
C ARG A 92 -3.16 -17.99 10.49
N SER A 93 -3.14 -17.33 9.33
CA SER A 93 -1.95 -16.56 8.94
C SER A 93 -1.75 -15.32 9.81
N LEU A 94 -2.84 -14.65 10.22
CA LEU A 94 -2.76 -13.51 11.13
C LEU A 94 -2.32 -13.90 12.54
N LEU A 95 -2.67 -15.12 12.97
CA LEU A 95 -2.25 -15.68 14.26
C LEU A 95 -0.85 -16.33 14.23
N GLY A 96 -0.10 -16.23 13.12
CA GLY A 96 1.21 -16.90 12.98
C GLY A 96 1.15 -18.43 12.98
N GLN A 97 -0.04 -19.01 12.84
CA GLN A 97 -0.28 -20.45 12.81
C GLN A 97 -0.06 -21.08 11.43
N ARG A 98 0.09 -20.24 10.38
CA ARG A 98 0.45 -20.69 9.03
C ARG A 98 1.98 -20.74 8.89
N ARG A 99 2.50 -21.85 8.34
CA ARG A 99 3.93 -21.99 8.04
C ARG A 99 4.32 -21.05 6.90
N THR A 100 4.97 -19.95 7.22
CA THR A 100 5.62 -19.04 6.26
C THR A 100 7.05 -19.51 5.98
N ALA A 101 7.62 -19.12 4.84
CA ALA A 101 9.03 -19.38 4.52
C ALA A 101 9.97 -18.62 5.47
N ASP A 102 9.52 -17.46 5.96
CA ASP A 102 10.21 -16.69 6.99
C ASP A 102 9.76 -17.15 8.39
N GLY A 103 10.67 -17.84 9.09
CA GLY A 103 10.44 -18.33 10.45
C GLY A 103 10.51 -17.22 11.51
N ALA A 104 11.26 -16.15 11.28
CA ALA A 104 11.41 -15.04 12.21
C ALA A 104 10.14 -14.18 12.22
N ALA A 105 9.60 -13.87 11.05
CA ALA A 105 8.30 -13.18 10.92
C ALA A 105 7.16 -13.94 11.62
N ARG A 106 7.18 -15.28 11.55
CA ARG A 106 6.19 -16.14 12.22
C ARG A 106 6.28 -16.06 13.74
N MET A 107 7.49 -16.10 14.29
CA MET A 107 7.70 -16.02 15.73
C MET A 107 7.38 -14.62 16.26
N ALA A 108 7.77 -13.57 15.54
CA ALA A 108 7.41 -12.19 15.86
C ALA A 108 5.89 -12.01 15.98
N LEU A 109 5.13 -12.50 14.98
CA LEU A 109 3.66 -12.47 14.99
C LEU A 109 3.06 -13.25 16.15
N LYS A 110 3.62 -14.42 16.48
CA LYS A 110 3.16 -15.24 17.62
C LYS A 110 3.36 -14.54 18.97
N GLU A 111 4.46 -13.83 19.11
CA GLU A 111 4.85 -13.08 20.32
C GLU A 111 4.23 -11.67 20.36
N GLY A 112 3.45 -11.29 19.36
CA GLY A 112 2.78 -9.97 19.29
C GLY A 112 3.75 -8.80 19.09
N ILE A 113 4.97 -9.06 18.61
CA ILE A 113 6.02 -8.05 18.38
C ILE A 113 6.31 -7.90 16.90
N GLY A 114 6.75 -6.71 16.49
CA GLY A 114 7.18 -6.46 15.12
C GLY A 114 8.37 -7.35 14.74
N SER A 115 8.50 -7.68 13.44
CA SER A 115 9.59 -8.52 12.93
C SER A 115 10.98 -7.93 13.21
N GLU A 116 11.11 -6.61 13.17
CA GLU A 116 12.36 -5.90 13.50
C GLU A 116 12.67 -5.98 15.00
N ALA A 117 11.68 -5.75 15.86
CA ALA A 117 11.84 -5.88 17.31
C ALA A 117 12.15 -7.34 17.75
N PHE A 118 11.61 -8.33 17.03
CA PHE A 118 11.97 -9.74 17.24
C PHE A 118 13.41 -10.03 16.82
N ALA A 119 13.87 -9.46 15.70
CA ALA A 119 15.25 -9.62 15.23
C ALA A 119 16.27 -9.01 16.21
N GLU A 120 15.95 -7.84 16.78
CA GLU A 120 16.77 -7.22 17.83
C GLU A 120 16.81 -8.08 19.11
N LYS A 121 15.64 -8.54 19.58
CA LYS A 121 15.54 -9.42 20.77
C LYS A 121 16.24 -10.77 20.59
N ALA A 122 16.29 -11.29 19.36
CA ALA A 122 17.01 -12.52 19.05
C ALA A 122 18.53 -12.32 18.92
N ALA A 123 19.00 -11.08 18.72
CA ALA A 123 20.43 -10.74 18.66
C ALA A 123 21.04 -10.44 20.04
N GLU A 124 20.21 -10.21 21.06
CA GLU A 124 20.63 -9.97 22.45
C GLU A 124 20.81 -11.27 23.29
N VAL A 125 20.52 -12.44 22.72
CA VAL A 125 20.63 -13.78 23.35
C VAL A 125 21.80 -14.55 22.75
#